data_AF-A0A0C2BUP3-F1
#
_entry.id   AF-A0A0C2BUP3-F1
#
_cell.length_a   1.000
_cell.length_b   1.000
_cell.length_c   1.000
_cell.angle_alpha   90.00
_cell.angle_beta   90.00
_cell.angle_gamma   90.00
#
_symmetry.space_group_name_H-M   'P 1'
#
loop_
_entity.id
_entity.type
_entity.pdbx_description
1 polymer ?
#
loop_
_entity_poly.entity_id
_entity_poly.type
_entity_poly.pdbx_seq_one_letter_code
_entity_poly.pdbx_strand_id
1 'polypeptide(L)'
;MSVQIATQCLEPIVQQQLFVLIINTLLYYYEDNCLEVTEDMLVELISRTKDNAVQLDVSAEADALEKHLAMTLQHIKRTKDKRPGLAERLQLSGLPLRGIT
;
A
#
# COMPACT_ATOMS: atom_id res chain seq x y z
N MET A 1 10.08 7.84 11.86
CA MET A 1 9.37 9.07 12.27
C MET A 1 7.99 9.21 11.62
N SER A 2 7.80 8.81 10.36
CA SER A 2 6.54 9.02 9.60
C SER A 2 5.35 8.15 10.03
N VAL A 3 5.55 6.85 10.35
CA VAL A 3 4.44 5.93 10.69
C VAL A 3 3.73 6.34 12.00
N GLN A 4 4.47 6.81 13.01
CA GLN A 4 3.89 7.24 14.28
C GLN A 4 3.06 8.54 14.16
N ILE A 5 3.38 9.39 13.17
CA ILE A 5 2.62 10.62 12.90
C ILE A 5 1.30 10.26 12.20
N ALA A 6 1.32 9.30 11.25
CA ALA A 6 0.10 8.83 10.59
C ALA A 6 -0.92 8.25 11.58
N THR A 7 -0.49 7.56 12.63
CA THR A 7 -1.37 7.03 13.68
C THR A 7 -1.94 8.12 14.62
N GLN A 8 -1.38 9.33 14.62
CA GLN A 8 -1.85 10.46 15.44
C GLN A 8 -2.66 11.50 14.66
N CYS A 9 -2.87 11.30 13.36
CA CYS A 9 -3.80 12.12 12.59
C CYS A 9 -5.24 11.77 12.98
N LEU A 10 -6.03 12.79 13.34
CA LEU A 10 -7.44 12.63 13.75
C LEU A 10 -8.36 12.35 12.55
N GLU A 11 -7.96 12.70 11.33
CA GLU A 11 -8.77 12.54 10.13
C GLU A 11 -8.38 11.27 9.35
N PRO A 12 -9.30 10.28 9.23
CA PRO A 12 -9.04 9.01 8.55
C PRO A 12 -8.53 9.18 7.11
N ILE A 13 -9.01 10.20 6.40
CA ILE A 13 -8.61 10.45 5.01
C ILE A 13 -7.14 10.89 4.91
N VAL A 14 -6.68 11.76 5.82
CA VAL A 14 -5.28 12.20 5.90
C VAL A 14 -4.38 11.04 6.27
N GLN A 15 -4.82 10.19 7.20
CA GLN A 15 -4.10 8.96 7.55
C GLN A 15 -3.98 8.01 6.35
N GLN A 16 -5.03 7.88 5.54
CA GLN A 16 -5.01 7.07 4.32
C GLN A 16 -4.00 7.60 3.30
N GLN A 17 -4.00 8.91 3.06
CA GLN A 17 -3.03 9.57 2.17
C GLN A 17 -1.60 9.28 2.61
N LEU A 18 -1.32 9.42 3.90
CA LEU A 18 0.01 9.16 4.48
C LEU A 18 0.41 7.69 4.33
N PHE A 19 -0.49 6.74 4.59
CA PHE A 19 -0.17 5.33 4.40
C PHE A 19 0.18 5.01 2.94
N VAL A 20 -0.61 5.49 1.98
CA VAL A 20 -0.32 5.29 0.55
C VAL A 20 1.02 5.91 0.16
N LEU A 21 1.34 7.11 0.64
CA LEU A 21 2.63 7.76 0.39
C LEU A 21 3.81 6.97 0.98
N ILE A 22 3.69 6.52 2.22
CA ILE A 22 4.74 5.74 2.90
C ILE A 22 4.92 4.39 2.20
N ILE A 23 3.86 3.72 1.78
CA ILE A 23 3.94 2.46 1.03
C ILE A 23 4.76 2.66 -0.25
N ASN A 24 4.43 3.67 -1.06
CA ASN A 24 5.16 3.93 -2.30
C ASN A 24 6.64 4.27 -2.03
N THR A 25 6.91 5.03 -0.97
CA THR A 25 8.28 5.39 -0.57
C THR A 25 9.10 4.17 -0.13
N LEU A 26 8.52 3.33 0.74
CA LEU A 26 9.17 2.09 1.18
C LEU A 26 9.32 1.11 0.01
N LEU A 27 8.35 1.05 -0.91
CA LEU A 27 8.45 0.19 -2.08
C LEU A 27 9.62 0.59 -2.97
N TYR A 28 9.82 1.89 -3.20
CA TYR A 28 11.00 2.41 -3.91
C TYR A 28 12.32 1.98 -3.25
N TYR A 29 12.46 2.19 -1.93
CA TYR A 29 13.68 1.79 -1.20
C TYR A 29 13.86 0.28 -1.12
N TYR A 30 12.77 -0.46 -0.98
CA TYR A 30 12.78 -1.91 -1.11
C TYR A 30 13.38 -2.24 -2.47
N GLU A 31 12.80 -1.79 -3.58
CA GLU A 31 13.26 -2.06 -4.96
C GLU A 31 14.74 -1.70 -5.21
N ASP A 32 15.27 -0.69 -4.51
CA ASP A 32 16.70 -0.31 -4.55
C ASP A 32 17.65 -1.25 -3.76
N ASN A 33 17.12 -2.26 -3.07
CA ASN A 33 17.82 -3.20 -2.18
C ASN A 33 18.29 -2.59 -0.86
N CYS A 34 17.59 -1.58 -0.36
CA CYS A 34 17.81 -1.09 0.99
C CYS A 34 17.45 -2.17 2.02
N LEU A 35 18.45 -2.71 2.73
CA LEU A 35 18.28 -3.81 3.70
C LEU A 35 17.43 -3.43 4.93
N GLU A 36 17.28 -2.14 5.19
CA GLU A 36 16.47 -1.63 6.30
C GLU A 36 14.96 -1.73 6.02
N VAL A 37 14.55 -1.83 4.74
CA VAL A 37 13.14 -1.97 4.36
C VAL A 37 12.80 -3.44 4.16
N THR A 38 11.93 -3.95 5.04
CA THR A 38 11.50 -5.35 5.01
C THR A 38 10.13 -5.51 4.38
N GLU A 39 9.85 -6.72 3.90
CA GLU A 39 8.53 -7.10 3.39
C GLU A 39 7.46 -6.98 4.49
N ASP A 40 7.81 -7.25 5.76
CA ASP A 40 6.91 -7.10 6.90
C ASP A 40 6.40 -5.67 7.06
N MET A 41 7.26 -4.67 6.88
CA MET A 41 6.85 -3.26 6.96
C MET A 41 5.84 -2.90 5.88
N LEU A 42 6.06 -3.39 4.65
CA LEU A 42 5.14 -3.17 3.52
C LEU A 42 3.80 -3.89 3.74
N VAL A 43 3.84 -5.15 4.18
CA VAL A 43 2.64 -5.93 4.48
C VAL A 43 1.83 -5.30 5.61
N GLU A 44 2.48 -4.86 6.69
CA GLU A 44 1.81 -4.18 7.80
C GLU A 44 1.11 -2.91 7.33
N LEU A 45 1.80 -2.04 6.59
CA LEU A 45 1.21 -0.78 6.11
C LEU A 45 0.07 -1.02 5.13
N ILE A 46 0.18 -2.00 4.24
CA ILE A 46 -0.91 -2.34 3.32
C ILE A 46 -2.13 -2.84 4.09
N SER A 47 -1.95 -3.67 5.13
CA SER A 47 -3.05 -4.09 6.00
C SER A 47 -3.70 -2.89 6.69
N ARG A 48 -2.91 -2.01 7.32
CA ARG A 48 -3.43 -0.77 7.94
C ARG A 48 -4.18 0.14 6.97
N THR A 49 -3.72 0.20 5.72
CA THR A 49 -4.39 0.97 4.66
C THR A 49 -5.76 0.38 4.32
N LYS A 50 -5.90 -0.94 4.32
CA LYS A 50 -7.19 -1.62 4.11
C LYS A 50 -8.13 -1.42 5.30
N ASP A 51 -7.62 -1.55 6.53
CA ASP A 51 -8.40 -1.30 7.75
C ASP A 51 -8.83 0.16 7.89
N ASN A 52 -8.02 1.12 7.45
CA ASN A 52 -8.37 2.53 7.49
C ASN A 52 -9.35 2.92 6.36
N ALA A 53 -9.28 2.26 5.19
CA ALA A 53 -10.20 2.50 4.08
C ALA A 53 -11.68 2.30 4.46
N VAL A 54 -11.99 1.35 5.35
CA VAL A 54 -13.38 1.08 5.79
C VAL A 54 -13.96 2.20 6.64
N GLN A 55 -13.13 3.13 7.13
CA GLN A 55 -13.53 4.28 7.94
C GLN A 55 -13.72 5.56 7.11
N LEU A 56 -13.43 5.52 5.80
CA LEU A 56 -13.51 6.69 4.94
C LEU A 56 -14.94 6.93 4.47
N ASP A 57 -15.35 8.20 4.50
CA ASP A 57 -16.56 8.63 3.82
C ASP A 57 -16.41 8.52 2.30
N VAL A 58 -17.53 8.18 1.64
CA VAL A 58 -17.60 8.14 0.18
C VAL A 58 -17.33 9.54 -0.36
N SER A 59 -16.20 9.68 -1.04
CA SER A 59 -15.72 10.95 -1.58
C SER A 59 -14.80 10.71 -2.77
N ALA A 60 -14.70 11.70 -3.65
CA ALA A 60 -13.78 11.64 -4.78
C ALA A 60 -12.31 11.47 -4.34
N GLU A 61 -11.97 11.96 -3.16
CA GLU A 61 -10.64 11.79 -2.57
C GLU A 61 -10.40 10.34 -2.13
N ALA A 62 -11.37 9.71 -1.45
CA ALA A 62 -11.28 8.30 -1.08
C ALA A 62 -11.19 7.39 -2.33
N ASP A 63 -11.98 7.67 -3.36
CA ASP A 63 -11.91 6.95 -4.65
C ASP A 63 -10.54 7.09 -5.32
N ALA A 64 -9.95 8.28 -5.27
CA ALA A 64 -8.62 8.52 -5.83
C ALA A 64 -7.54 7.74 -5.08
N LEU A 65 -7.63 7.66 -3.75
CA LEU A 65 -6.71 6.91 -2.91
C LEU A 65 -6.84 5.41 -3.11
N GLU A 66 -8.06 4.89 -3.26
CA GLU A 66 -8.29 3.48 -3.58
C GLU A 66 -7.65 3.10 -4.92
N LYS A 67 -7.88 3.93 -5.96
CA LYS A 67 -7.26 3.73 -7.28
C LYS A 67 -5.74 3.76 -7.19
N HIS A 68 -5.17 4.69 -6.42
CA HIS A 68 -3.73 4.78 -6.23
C HIS A 68 -3.17 3.53 -5.57
N LEU A 69 -3.77 3.08 -4.47
CA LEU A 69 -3.38 1.85 -3.80
C LEU A 69 -3.47 0.64 -4.75
N ALA A 70 -4.55 0.54 -5.53
CA ALA A 70 -4.73 -0.54 -6.49
C ALA A 70 -3.63 -0.56 -7.57
N MET A 71 -3.22 0.60 -8.07
CA MET A 71 -2.07 0.73 -8.99
C MET A 71 -0.76 0.28 -8.33
N THR A 72 -0.52 0.67 -7.07
CA THR A 72 0.67 0.22 -6.32
C THR A 72 0.68 -1.30 -6.11
N LEU A 73 -0.47 -1.92 -5.77
CA LEU A 73 -0.58 -3.38 -5.64
C LEU A 73 -0.38 -4.09 -6.99
N GLN A 74 -0.88 -3.51 -8.09
CA GLN A 74 -0.60 -4.03 -9.43
C GLN A 74 0.89 -3.93 -9.78
N HIS A 75 1.57 -2.86 -9.40
CA HIS A 75 3.02 -2.71 -9.58
C HIS A 75 3.76 -3.83 -8.85
N ILE A 76 3.52 -4.03 -7.54
CA ILE A 76 4.11 -5.11 -6.75
C ILE A 76 3.90 -6.48 -7.42
N LYS A 77 2.69 -6.72 -7.94
CA LYS A 77 2.37 -7.96 -8.63
C LYS A 77 3.14 -8.15 -9.94
N ARG A 78 3.45 -7.08 -10.67
CA ARG A 78 4.29 -7.13 -11.88
C ARG A 78 5.76 -7.31 -11.52
N THR A 79 6.20 -6.81 -10.37
CA THR A 79 7.57 -6.95 -9.88
C THR A 79 7.88 -8.36 -9.33
N LYS A 80 6.89 -9.28 -9.33
CA LYS A 80 7.04 -10.69 -8.89
C LYS A 80 8.20 -11.44 -9.55
N ASP A 81 8.54 -11.10 -10.79
CA ASP A 81 9.64 -11.74 -11.52
C ASP A 81 11.02 -11.37 -10.96
N LYS A 82 11.12 -10.21 -10.30
CA LYS A 82 12.34 -9.77 -9.59
C LYS A 82 12.30 -10.14 -8.11
N ARG A 83 11.12 -10.07 -7.48
CA ARG A 83 10.93 -10.30 -6.04
C ARG A 83 9.56 -10.94 -5.74
N PRO A 84 9.46 -12.27 -5.80
CA PRO A 84 8.19 -12.98 -5.64
C PRO A 84 7.66 -12.94 -4.20
N GLY A 85 8.54 -12.89 -3.19
CA GLY A 85 8.18 -12.98 -1.76
C GLY A 85 7.11 -11.98 -1.33
N LEU A 86 7.28 -10.70 -1.66
CA LEU A 86 6.29 -9.66 -1.29
C LEU A 86 4.91 -9.89 -1.93
N ALA A 87 4.86 -10.27 -3.20
CA ALA A 87 3.60 -10.50 -3.91
C ALA A 87 2.86 -11.74 -3.36
N GLU A 88 3.60 -12.79 -3.00
CA GLU A 88 3.06 -14.00 -2.36
C GLU A 88 2.51 -13.70 -0.96
N ARG A 89 3.25 -12.95 -0.13
CA ARG A 89 2.82 -12.56 1.21
C ARG A 89 1.53 -11.73 1.22
N LEU A 90 1.37 -10.88 0.22
CA LEU A 90 0.16 -10.09 0.02
C LEU A 90 -0.99 -10.87 -0.63
N GLN A 91 -0.79 -12.17 -0.91
CA GLN A 91 -1.76 -13.05 -1.57
C GLN A 91 -2.25 -12.46 -2.91
N LEU A 92 -1.39 -11.70 -3.61
CA LEU A 92 -1.71 -11.12 -4.92
C LEU A 92 -1.62 -12.16 -6.05
N SER A 93 -1.13 -13.36 -5.71
CA SER A 93 -1.05 -14.57 -6.52
C SER A 93 -2.45 -15.14 -6.79
N GLY A 94 -3.15 -14.62 -7.79
CA GLY A 94 -4.39 -15.24 -8.29
C GLY A 94 -5.54 -14.28 -8.61
N LEU A 95 -5.47 -13.02 -8.19
CA LEU A 95 -6.49 -12.03 -8.56
C LEU A 95 -6.39 -11.70 -10.06
N PRO A 96 -7.44 -11.80 -10.88
CA PRO A 96 -7.37 -11.42 -12.27
C PRO A 96 -6.97 -9.95 -12.39
N LEU A 97 -6.03 -9.62 -13.28
CA LEU A 97 -5.63 -8.23 -13.60
C LEU A 97 -6.79 -7.39 -14.22
N ARG A 98 -7.97 -8.01 -14.39
CA ARG A 98 -9.11 -7.55 -15.19
C ARG A 98 -10.27 -6.98 -14.37
N GLY A 99 -10.07 -6.70 -13.08
CA GLY A 99 -11.08 -6.10 -12.20
C GLY A 99 -10.94 -4.59 -11.99
N ILE A 100 -10.08 -3.92 -12.78
CA ILE A 100 -9.87 -2.47 -12.70
C ILE A 100 -10.20 -1.87 -14.08
N THR A 101 -11.47 -1.93 -14.45
CA THR A 101 -12.06 -1.14 -15.55
C THR A 101 -13.49 -0.85 -15.15
#